data_AF-A0A814NXP2-F1
#
_entry.id   AF-A0A814NXP2-F1
#
_cell.length_a   1.000
_cell.length_b   1.000
_cell.length_c   1.000
_cell.angle_alpha   90.00
_cell.angle_beta   90.00
_cell.angle_gamma   90.00
#
_symmetry.space_group_name_H-M   'P 1'
#
loop_
_entity.id
_entity.type
_entity.pdbx_description
1 polymer ?
#
loop_
_entity_poly.entity_id
_entity_poly.type
_entity_poly.pdbx_seq_one_letter_code
_entity_poly.pdbx_strand_id
1 'polypeptide(L)'
;MIENDVGALHYTVFLENFNSSKQEILSRWSQFNELSDFKLYFESKWLEGQWLNWPLFTFPAGFSTTNNNTEGFSKTIKNIYTSYERSTILEGCNVFKRMVIDLSLSQVKFDLAIQRKKSIVKEAEVLNLSDFLIIDRISAYRVANGQNK
;
A
#
# COMPACT_ATOMS: atom_id res chain seq x y z
N MET A 1 -17.92 6.05 -8.49
CA MET A 1 -17.25 6.09 -9.81
C MET A 1 -15.74 6.05 -9.64
N ILE A 2 -15.12 7.12 -9.14
CA ILE A 2 -13.66 7.22 -8.97
C ILE A 2 -13.07 6.07 -8.14
N GLU A 3 -13.68 5.73 -7.00
CA GLU A 3 -13.21 4.64 -6.14
C GLU A 3 -13.19 3.28 -6.86
N ASN A 4 -14.23 2.98 -7.64
CA ASN A 4 -14.32 1.75 -8.42
C ASN A 4 -13.26 1.72 -9.53
N ASP A 5 -13.01 2.86 -10.18
CA ASP A 5 -12.01 3.01 -11.23
C ASP A 5 -10.59 2.82 -10.68
N VAL A 6 -10.28 3.46 -9.54
CA VAL A 6 -9.00 3.28 -8.85
C VAL A 6 -8.83 1.84 -8.36
N GLY A 7 -9.89 1.23 -7.83
CA GLY A 7 -9.89 -0.18 -7.45
C GLY A 7 -9.58 -1.11 -8.64
N ALA A 8 -10.21 -0.87 -9.80
CA ALA A 8 -9.96 -1.65 -11.01
C ALA A 8 -8.48 -1.56 -11.45
N LEU A 9 -7.91 -0.36 -11.44
CA LEU A 9 -6.48 -0.15 -11.72
C LEU A 9 -5.59 -0.90 -10.72
N HIS A 10 -5.94 -0.84 -9.43
CA HIS A 10 -5.14 -1.44 -8.37
C HIS A 10 -5.09 -2.97 -8.45
N TYR A 11 -6.22 -3.60 -8.77
CA TYR A 11 -6.34 -5.06 -8.82
C TYR A 11 -6.02 -5.66 -10.19
N THR A 12 -5.47 -4.86 -11.11
CA THR A 12 -5.09 -5.36 -12.43
C THR A 12 -3.82 -6.21 -12.35
N VAL A 13 -3.88 -7.45 -12.87
CA VAL A 13 -2.79 -8.44 -12.78
C VAL A 13 -1.73 -8.25 -13.86
N PHE A 14 -2.10 -7.80 -15.05
CA PHE A 14 -1.21 -7.70 -16.21
C PHE A 14 -1.01 -6.26 -16.65
N LEU A 15 0.21 -5.92 -17.06
CA LEU A 15 0.58 -4.55 -17.47
C LEU A 15 -0.25 -4.06 -18.67
N GLU A 16 -0.55 -4.94 -19.60
CA GLU A 16 -1.38 -4.63 -20.77
C GLU A 16 -2.80 -4.25 -20.38
N ASN A 17 -3.43 -5.03 -19.50
CA ASN A 17 -4.74 -4.73 -18.95
C ASN A 17 -4.70 -3.42 -18.16
N PHE A 18 -3.64 -3.17 -17.40
CA PHE A 18 -3.50 -1.95 -16.60
C PHE A 18 -3.41 -0.73 -17.49
N ASN A 19 -2.60 -0.78 -18.54
CA ASN A 19 -2.46 0.30 -19.51
C ASN A 19 -3.79 0.57 -20.24
N SER A 20 -4.52 -0.48 -20.60
CA SER A 20 -5.81 -0.37 -21.26
C SER A 20 -6.85 0.27 -20.35
N SER A 21 -7.00 -0.23 -19.12
CA SER A 21 -7.91 0.34 -18.11
C SER A 21 -7.51 1.77 -17.73
N LYS A 22 -6.20 2.07 -17.62
CA LYS A 22 -5.68 3.42 -17.39
C LYS A 22 -6.18 4.39 -18.46
N GLN A 23 -6.01 4.04 -19.73
CA GLN A 23 -6.44 4.90 -20.84
C GLN A 23 -7.95 5.11 -20.84
N GLU A 24 -8.74 4.06 -20.64
CA GLU A 24 -10.20 4.14 -20.60
C GLU A 24 -10.69 5.04 -19.45
N ILE A 25 -10.17 4.83 -18.24
CA ILE A 25 -10.55 5.57 -17.04
C ILE A 25 -10.16 7.05 -17.17
N LEU A 26 -8.95 7.35 -17.62
CA LEU A 26 -8.50 8.73 -17.81
C LEU A 26 -9.30 9.45 -18.90
N SER A 27 -9.67 8.74 -19.97
CA SER A 27 -10.56 9.27 -21.01
C SER A 27 -11.94 9.60 -20.42
N ARG A 28 -12.50 8.69 -19.63
CA ARG A 28 -13.78 8.89 -18.95
C ARG A 28 -13.76 10.06 -17.98
N TRP A 29 -12.72 10.18 -17.16
CA TRP A 29 -12.59 11.32 -16.24
C TRP A 29 -12.41 12.65 -16.98
N SER A 30 -11.84 12.64 -18.18
CA SER A 30 -11.71 13.85 -19.01
C SER A 30 -13.05 14.38 -19.54
N GLN A 31 -14.13 13.59 -19.46
CA GLN A 31 -15.46 14.02 -19.84
C GLN A 31 -16.12 14.94 -18.78
N PHE A 32 -15.56 14.98 -17.57
CA PHE A 32 -16.07 15.76 -16.44
C PHE A 32 -15.09 16.87 -16.11
N ASN A 33 -15.47 18.13 -16.34
CA ASN A 33 -14.61 19.28 -16.07
C ASN A 33 -14.23 19.38 -14.59
N GLU A 34 -15.11 18.96 -13.70
CA GLU A 34 -14.90 18.93 -12.24
C GLU A 34 -13.76 17.99 -11.82
N LEU A 35 -13.38 17.05 -12.68
CA LEU A 35 -12.32 16.08 -12.42
C LEU A 35 -10.97 16.49 -13.01
N SER A 36 -10.86 17.63 -13.70
CA SER A 36 -9.63 18.06 -14.36
C SER A 36 -8.44 18.12 -13.40
N ASP A 37 -8.59 18.81 -12.27
CA ASP A 37 -7.53 18.96 -11.28
C ASP A 37 -7.20 17.63 -10.60
N PHE A 38 -8.22 16.83 -10.30
CA PHE A 38 -8.05 15.51 -9.72
C PHE A 38 -7.27 14.57 -10.66
N LYS A 39 -7.60 14.58 -11.96
CA LYS A 39 -6.94 13.77 -12.98
C LYS A 39 -5.45 14.14 -13.08
N LEU A 40 -5.13 15.43 -13.19
CA LEU A 40 -3.74 15.91 -13.25
C LEU A 40 -2.95 15.51 -11.99
N TYR A 41 -3.55 15.69 -10.82
CA TYR A 41 -2.96 15.23 -9.56
C TYR A 41 -2.75 13.71 -9.59
N PHE A 42 -3.74 12.94 -10.03
CA PHE A 42 -3.71 11.49 -10.02
C PHE A 42 -2.64 10.92 -10.95
N GLU A 43 -2.55 11.42 -12.18
CA GLU A 43 -1.53 11.02 -13.15
C GLU A 43 -0.12 11.31 -12.59
N SER A 44 0.11 12.53 -12.10
CA SER A 44 1.42 12.94 -11.61
C SER A 44 1.89 12.22 -10.33
N LYS A 45 0.96 11.82 -9.45
CA LYS A 45 1.31 11.19 -8.16
C LYS A 45 1.25 9.68 -8.19
N TRP A 46 0.21 9.11 -8.80
CA TRP A 46 -0.10 7.69 -8.69
C TRP A 46 0.27 6.89 -9.94
N LEU A 47 0.51 7.54 -11.08
CA LEU A 47 0.89 6.85 -12.33
C LEU A 47 2.32 7.16 -12.76
N GLU A 48 2.78 8.40 -12.58
CA GLU A 48 4.07 8.91 -13.07
C GLU A 48 4.99 9.42 -11.94
N GLY A 49 4.57 9.25 -10.68
CA GLY A 49 5.25 9.81 -9.52
C GLY A 49 6.66 9.26 -9.33
N GLN A 50 7.55 10.13 -8.82
CA GLN A 50 8.95 9.83 -8.49
C GLN A 50 9.14 8.72 -7.43
N TRP A 51 8.07 8.31 -6.75
CA TRP A 51 8.11 7.33 -5.67
C TRP A 51 7.85 5.93 -6.22
N LEU A 52 8.89 5.23 -6.66
CA LEU A 52 8.83 3.95 -7.40
C LEU A 52 7.99 2.82 -6.75
N ASN A 53 7.67 2.91 -5.47
CA ASN A 53 6.92 1.88 -4.73
C ASN A 53 5.42 2.19 -4.56
N TRP A 54 4.97 3.37 -5.00
CA TRP A 54 3.60 3.84 -4.87
C TRP A 54 2.75 3.85 -6.14
N PRO A 55 3.26 3.59 -7.37
CA PRO A 55 2.38 3.45 -8.52
C PRO A 55 1.43 2.29 -8.32
N LEU A 56 0.15 2.51 -8.64
CA LEU A 56 -0.97 1.57 -8.41
C LEU A 56 -0.72 0.14 -8.92
N PHE A 57 0.10 0.00 -9.96
CA PHE A 57 0.44 -1.27 -10.60
C PHE A 57 1.65 -2.00 -10.02
N THR A 58 2.47 -1.34 -9.18
CA THR A 58 3.74 -1.89 -8.70
C THR A 58 3.62 -2.67 -7.40
N PHE A 59 2.42 -2.75 -6.81
CA PHE A 59 2.20 -3.44 -5.55
C PHE A 59 2.19 -4.97 -5.74
N PRO A 60 3.05 -5.72 -5.03
CA PRO A 60 2.99 -7.18 -5.05
C PRO A 60 1.72 -7.69 -4.37
N ALA A 61 1.24 -8.85 -4.79
CA ALA A 61 0.18 -9.57 -4.09
C ALA A 61 0.54 -9.81 -2.61
N GLY A 62 -0.45 -9.64 -1.71
CA GLY A 62 -0.28 -9.85 -0.26
C GLY A 62 0.08 -8.59 0.55
N PHE A 63 0.34 -7.46 -0.11
CA PHE A 63 0.38 -6.17 0.60
C PHE A 63 -1.04 -5.67 0.88
N SER A 64 -1.27 -5.18 2.10
CA SER A 64 -2.56 -4.60 2.45
C SER A 64 -2.81 -3.39 1.55
N THR A 65 -3.84 -3.49 0.72
CA THR A 65 -4.37 -2.41 -0.13
C THR A 65 -5.14 -1.38 0.69
N THR A 66 -5.36 -1.69 1.98
CA THR A 66 -6.07 -0.82 2.91
C THR A 66 -5.10 0.19 3.50
N ASN A 67 -5.49 1.45 3.49
CA ASN A 67 -4.81 2.50 4.23
C ASN A 67 -5.11 2.44 5.74
N ASN A 68 -5.84 1.42 6.22
CA ASN A 68 -6.31 1.25 7.61
C ASN A 68 -5.21 1.47 8.65
N ASN A 69 -3.99 1.01 8.39
CA ASN A 69 -2.87 1.20 9.32
C ASN A 69 -2.49 2.68 9.42
N THR A 70 -2.38 3.37 8.28
CA THR A 70 -2.04 4.79 8.19
C THR A 70 -3.18 5.67 8.70
N GLU A 71 -4.41 5.34 8.36
CA GLU A 71 -5.62 6.01 8.85
C GLU A 71 -5.79 5.82 10.35
N GLY A 72 -5.58 4.59 10.86
CA GLY A 72 -5.61 4.28 12.29
C GLY A 72 -4.56 5.06 13.06
N PHE A 73 -3.33 5.13 12.55
CA PHE A 73 -2.27 5.95 13.13
C PHE A 73 -2.63 7.44 13.12
N SER A 74 -3.13 7.95 11.98
CA SER A 74 -3.57 9.34 11.84
C SER A 74 -4.74 9.67 12.75
N LYS A 75 -5.66 8.72 12.97
CA LYS A 75 -6.79 8.84 13.89
C LYS A 75 -6.30 8.93 15.34
N THR A 76 -5.34 8.09 15.73
CA THR A 76 -4.71 8.16 17.07
C THR A 76 -4.07 9.52 17.31
N ILE A 77 -3.31 10.03 16.34
CA ILE A 77 -2.75 11.40 16.36
C ILE A 77 -3.88 12.42 16.52
N LYS A 78 -4.89 12.42 15.64
CA LYS A 78 -5.99 13.37 15.67
C LYS A 78 -6.77 13.30 16.99
N ASN A 79 -6.95 12.12 17.59
CA ASN A 79 -7.59 12.00 18.89
C ASN A 79 -6.77 12.69 19.99
N ILE A 80 -5.43 12.51 19.98
CA ILE A 80 -4.53 13.13 20.96
C ILE A 80 -4.53 14.67 20.84
N TYR A 81 -4.57 15.22 19.61
CA TYR A 81 -4.45 16.68 19.40
C TYR A 81 -5.76 17.42 19.22
N THR A 82 -6.76 16.82 18.58
CA THR A 82 -8.02 17.48 18.21
C THR A 82 -9.11 17.26 19.27
N SER A 83 -9.07 16.14 19.99
CA SER A 83 -10.03 15.79 21.04
C SER A 83 -9.42 15.94 22.45
N TYR A 84 -9.03 17.17 22.78
CA TYR A 84 -9.04 17.75 24.14
C TYR A 84 -8.48 16.94 25.35
N GLU A 85 -7.30 16.31 25.23
CA GLU A 85 -6.43 16.02 26.38
C GLU A 85 -5.08 16.76 26.26
N ARG A 86 -5.11 18.07 26.47
CA ARG A 86 -3.99 18.99 26.86
C ARG A 86 -2.57 18.60 26.41
N SER A 87 -2.36 18.30 25.14
CA SER A 87 -1.02 18.13 24.59
C SER A 87 -0.73 19.33 23.70
N THR A 88 0.24 20.16 24.08
CA THR A 88 0.74 21.20 23.17
C THR A 88 1.36 20.52 21.94
N ILE A 89 1.46 21.23 20.81
CA ILE A 89 2.17 20.74 19.62
C ILE A 89 3.57 20.19 19.99
N LEU A 90 4.22 20.84 20.97
CA LEU A 90 5.50 20.40 21.52
C LEU A 90 5.44 19.00 22.15
N GLU A 91 4.43 18.72 22.98
CA GLU A 91 4.27 17.39 23.58
C GLU A 91 4.03 16.33 22.52
N GLY A 92 3.35 16.73 21.45
CA GLY A 92 3.20 15.90 20.28
C GLY A 92 4.49 15.57 19.55
N CYS A 93 5.29 16.59 19.27
CA CYS A 93 6.64 16.41 18.74
C CYS A 93 7.50 15.52 19.66
N ASN A 94 7.34 15.61 20.98
CA ASN A 94 8.02 14.74 21.94
C ASN A 94 7.53 13.29 21.89
N VAL A 95 6.24 13.04 21.65
CA VAL A 95 5.71 11.68 21.41
C VAL A 95 6.28 11.12 20.11
N PHE A 96 6.26 11.88 19.02
CA PHE A 96 6.89 11.44 17.76
C PHE A 96 8.37 11.16 17.92
N LYS A 97 9.11 12.04 18.61
CA LYS A 97 10.53 11.84 18.91
C LYS A 97 10.75 10.54 19.71
N ARG A 98 9.92 10.25 20.71
CA ARG A 98 9.96 8.99 21.47
C ARG A 98 9.66 7.77 20.60
N MET A 99 8.65 7.83 19.73
CA MET A 99 8.32 6.72 18.80
C MET A 99 9.47 6.44 17.83
N VAL A 100 10.09 7.49 17.26
CA VAL A 100 11.24 7.34 16.37
C VAL A 100 12.46 6.78 17.11
N ILE A 101 12.68 7.18 18.36
CA ILE A 101 13.75 6.65 19.21
C ILE A 101 13.47 5.19 19.62
N ASP A 102 12.24 4.84 19.96
CA ASP A 102 11.86 3.47 20.31
C ASP A 102 12.02 2.53 19.11
N LEU A 103 11.65 2.98 17.91
CA LEU A 103 11.93 2.28 16.64
C LEU A 103 13.43 2.12 16.36
N SER A 104 14.26 3.13 16.70
CA SER A 104 15.72 3.05 16.53
C SER A 104 16.42 2.21 17.61
N LEU A 105 15.77 2.02 18.77
CA LEU A 105 16.18 1.12 19.84
C LEU A 105 15.67 -0.31 19.64
N SER A 106 14.62 -0.51 18.83
CA SER A 106 14.27 -1.84 18.33
C SER A 106 15.51 -2.37 17.61
N GLN A 107 16.16 -3.38 18.17
CA GLN A 107 17.42 -3.95 17.68
C GLN A 107 17.32 -4.56 16.27
N VAL A 108 16.16 -4.42 15.62
CA VAL A 108 15.95 -4.77 14.23
C VAL A 108 16.52 -3.66 13.37
N LYS A 109 17.78 -3.82 12.94
CA LYS A 109 18.35 -3.03 11.86
C LYS A 109 17.41 -3.13 10.66
N PHE A 110 16.72 -2.05 10.33
CA PHE A 110 16.06 -1.91 9.04
C PHE A 110 17.14 -1.67 8.01
N ASP A 111 17.64 -2.76 7.43
CA ASP A 111 18.64 -2.68 6.38
C ASP A 111 17.96 -2.18 5.10
N LEU A 112 18.02 -0.87 4.89
CA LEU A 112 17.51 -0.17 3.72
C LEU A 112 18.20 -0.64 2.42
N ALA A 113 19.31 -1.38 2.53
CA ALA A 113 20.00 -2.01 1.41
C ALA A 113 19.48 -3.42 1.08
N ILE A 114 18.48 -3.94 1.80
CA ILE A 114 17.76 -5.15 1.39
C ILE A 114 16.97 -4.81 0.12
N GLN A 115 17.65 -4.91 -1.02
CA GLN A 115 16.98 -5.22 -2.26
C GLN A 115 16.37 -6.61 -2.09
N ARG A 116 15.06 -6.73 -2.33
CA ARG A 116 14.41 -8.03 -2.47
C ARG A 116 15.26 -8.87 -3.42
N LYS A 117 15.79 -10.00 -2.95
CA LYS A 117 16.44 -10.95 -3.83
C LYS A 117 15.44 -11.30 -4.93
N LYS A 118 15.78 -11.02 -6.19
CA LYS A 118 14.93 -11.31 -7.35
C LYS A 118 14.40 -12.75 -7.34
N SER A 119 15.12 -13.68 -6.69
CA SER A 119 14.69 -15.06 -6.48
C SER A 119 13.39 -15.17 -5.69
N ILE A 120 13.18 -14.40 -4.62
CA ILE A 120 11.97 -14.46 -3.78
C ILE A 120 10.77 -13.89 -4.52
N VAL A 121 10.97 -12.81 -5.30
CA VAL A 121 9.94 -12.23 -6.16
C VAL A 121 9.54 -13.20 -7.27
N LYS A 122 10.53 -13.78 -7.97
CA LYS A 122 10.28 -14.83 -8.96
C LYS A 122 9.56 -16.03 -8.37
N GLU A 123 9.94 -16.46 -7.16
CA GLU A 123 9.31 -17.60 -6.50
C GLU A 123 7.84 -17.29 -6.15
N ALA A 124 7.55 -16.08 -5.68
CA ALA A 124 6.19 -15.62 -5.43
C ALA A 124 5.33 -15.55 -6.70
N GLU A 125 5.91 -15.20 -7.86
CA GLU A 125 5.23 -15.20 -9.16
C GLU A 125 4.82 -16.60 -9.64
N VAL A 126 5.49 -17.67 -9.15
CA VAL A 126 5.14 -19.06 -9.51
C VAL A 126 4.18 -19.72 -8.51
N LEU A 127 3.90 -19.06 -7.38
CA LEU A 127 2.99 -19.60 -6.37
C LEU A 127 1.55 -19.59 -6.88
N ASN A 128 0.86 -20.70 -6.68
CA ASN A 128 -0.54 -20.90 -7.04
C ASN A 128 -1.37 -21.31 -5.80
N LEU A 129 -2.70 -21.33 -5.94
CA LEU A 129 -3.61 -21.68 -4.83
C LEU A 129 -3.35 -23.09 -4.24
N SER A 130 -2.84 -24.03 -5.03
CA SER A 130 -2.48 -25.38 -4.54
C SER A 130 -1.22 -25.42 -3.67
N ASP A 131 -0.41 -24.35 -3.66
CA ASP A 131 0.73 -24.21 -2.75
C ASP A 131 0.32 -23.75 -1.35
N PHE A 132 -0.98 -23.54 -1.11
CA PHE A 132 -1.52 -23.07 0.15
C PHE A 132 -2.64 -23.98 0.67
N LEU A 133 -2.53 -24.34 1.95
CA LEU A 133 -3.60 -25.02 2.68
C LEU A 133 -4.42 -23.97 3.42
N ILE A 134 -5.63 -23.72 2.91
CA ILE A 134 -6.56 -22.75 3.49
C ILE A 134 -7.10 -23.32 4.80
N ILE A 135 -6.93 -22.58 5.90
CA ILE A 135 -7.34 -22.98 7.24
C ILE A 135 -8.74 -22.42 7.54
N ASP A 136 -8.93 -21.14 7.21
CA ASP A 136 -10.18 -20.41 7.39
C ASP A 136 -10.34 -19.35 6.30
N ARG A 137 -11.37 -18.49 6.42
CA ARG A 137 -11.69 -17.47 5.40
C ARG A 137 -10.61 -16.39 5.24
N ILE A 138 -9.68 -16.25 6.18
CA ILE A 138 -8.68 -15.18 6.23
C ILE A 138 -7.24 -15.69 6.41
N SER A 139 -7.05 -17.00 6.59
CA SER A 139 -5.75 -17.60 6.94
C SER A 139 -5.45 -18.85 6.10
N ALA A 140 -4.21 -18.97 5.66
CA ALA A 140 -3.69 -20.14 4.97
C ALA A 140 -2.22 -20.41 5.34
N TYR A 141 -1.81 -21.67 5.36
CA TYR A 141 -0.40 -22.07 5.47
C TYR A 141 0.19 -22.32 4.09
N ARG A 142 1.43 -21.89 3.85
CA ARG A 142 2.17 -22.33 2.67
C ARG A 142 2.59 -23.78 2.88
N VAL A 143 2.28 -24.63 1.90
CA VAL A 143 2.75 -26.02 1.86
C VAL A 143 3.82 -26.11 0.78
N ALA A 144 5.03 -26.52 1.19
CA ALA A 144 6.12 -26.77 0.26
C ALA A 144 6.66 -28.19 0.51
N ASN A 145 6.69 -29.03 -0.54
CA ASN A 145 7.15 -30.42 -0.45
C ASN A 145 6.40 -31.27 0.61
N GLY A 146 5.10 -31.02 0.78
CA GLY A 146 4.27 -31.76 1.74
C GLY A 146 4.48 -31.40 3.22
N GLN A 147 5.21 -30.32 3.52
CA GLN A 147 5.36 -29.79 4.88
C GLN A 147 4.91 -28.33 4.96
N ASN A 148 4.34 -27.96 6.11
CA ASN A 148 4.00 -26.58 6.42
C ASN A 148 5.28 -25.78 6.62
N LYS A 149 5.38 -24.64 5.93
CA LYS A 149 6.53 -23.74 6.00
C LYS A 149 6.19 -22.45 6.71
#